data_AF-A0A7G8IR15-F1
#
_entry.id   AF-A0A7G8IR15-F1
#
_cell.length_a   1.000
_cell.length_b   1.000
_cell.length_c   1.000
_cell.angle_alpha   90.00
_cell.angle_beta   90.00
_cell.angle_gamma   90.00
#
_symmetry.space_group_name_H-M   'P 1'
#
loop_
_entity.id
_entity.type
_entity.pdbx_description
1 polymer ?
#
loop_
_entity_poly.entity_id
_entity_poly.type
_entity_poly.pdbx_seq_one_letter_code
_entity_poly.pdbx_strand_id
1 'polypeptide(L)'
;MTAAELALDLMEVAALLATLALIQTGCRMSRIACLGSLSVRLPVILLVLSVLRDDWMLGLVAVVTLISGDAGLVLLARWAGDAP
;
A
#
# COMPACT_ATOMS: atom_id res chain seq x y z
N MET A 1 -21.15 -16.32 -6.48
CA MET A 1 -20.05 -15.45 -6.00
C MET A 1 -19.84 -14.36 -7.03
N THR A 2 -20.06 -13.09 -6.66
CA THR A 2 -19.94 -11.95 -7.58
C THR A 2 -18.46 -11.57 -7.72
N ALA A 3 -18.05 -11.08 -8.89
CA ALA A 3 -16.65 -10.74 -9.19
C ALA A 3 -16.02 -9.74 -8.20
N ALA A 4 -16.83 -8.93 -7.54
CA ALA A 4 -16.40 -7.98 -6.51
C ALA A 4 -15.92 -8.66 -5.22
N GLU A 5 -16.54 -9.77 -4.81
CA GLU A 5 -16.14 -10.53 -3.62
C GLU A 5 -14.74 -11.13 -3.83
N LEU A 6 -14.50 -11.69 -5.02
CA LEU A 6 -13.19 -12.22 -5.41
C LEU A 6 -12.12 -11.13 -5.49
N ALA A 7 -12.48 -9.92 -5.91
CA ALA A 7 -11.54 -8.80 -5.95
C ALA A 7 -11.14 -8.33 -4.54
N LEU A 8 -12.07 -8.36 -3.58
CA LEU A 8 -11.80 -8.03 -2.17
C LEU A 8 -10.92 -9.09 -1.50
N ASP A 9 -11.24 -10.37 -1.70
CA ASP A 9 -10.49 -11.50 -1.14
C ASP A 9 -9.04 -11.52 -1.70
N LEU A 10 -8.89 -11.25 -3.01
CA LEU A 10 -7.57 -11.12 -3.63
C LEU A 10 -6.78 -9.90 -3.11
N MET A 11 -7.45 -8.79 -2.78
CA MET A 11 -6.81 -7.62 -2.16
C MET A 11 -6.32 -7.90 -0.74
N GLU A 12 -7.10 -8.65 0.05
CA GLU A 12 -6.72 -9.04 1.41
C GLU A 12 -5.51 -9.98 1.40
N VAL A 13 -5.47 -10.93 0.45
CA VAL A 13 -4.32 -11.81 0.22
C VAL A 13 -3.09 -11.02 -0.26
N ALA A 14 -3.27 -10.04 -1.16
CA ALA A 14 -2.17 -9.19 -1.61
C ALA A 14 -1.60 -8.31 -0.48
N ALA A 15 -2.47 -7.78 0.38
CA ALA A 15 -2.07 -7.02 1.57
C ALA A 15 -1.32 -7.90 2.59
N LEU A 16 -1.77 -9.14 2.79
CA LEU A 16 -1.09 -10.13 3.64
C LEU A 16 0.29 -10.52 3.10
N LEU A 17 0.40 -10.77 1.79
CA LEU A 17 1.67 -11.10 1.14
C LEU A 17 2.70 -9.99 1.31
N ALA A 18 2.23 -8.76 1.20
CA ALA A 18 3.05 -7.58 1.32
C ALA A 18 3.48 -7.33 2.78
N THR A 19 2.60 -7.61 3.74
CA THR A 19 2.91 -7.59 5.18
C THR A 19 3.96 -8.64 5.55
N LEU A 20 3.91 -9.83 4.93
CA LEU A 20 4.93 -10.88 5.08
C LEU A 20 6.31 -10.46 4.54
N ALA A 21 6.35 -9.78 3.38
CA ALA A 21 7.59 -9.22 2.83
C ALA A 21 8.22 -8.18 3.77
N LEU A 22 7.38 -7.44 4.52
CA LEU A 22 7.83 -6.50 5.54
C LEU A 22 8.46 -7.19 6.76
N ILE A 23 7.92 -8.33 7.18
CA ILE A 23 8.38 -9.08 8.35
C ILE A 23 9.72 -9.78 8.07
N GLN A 24 9.99 -10.20 6.82
CA GLN A 24 11.23 -10.90 6.46
C GLN A 24 12.48 -10.00 6.33
N THR A 25 12.33 -8.67 6.28
CA THR A 25 13.48 -7.77 6.07
C THR A 25 14.20 -7.45 7.40
N GLY A 26 15.51 -7.74 7.48
CA GLY A 26 16.31 -7.60 8.72
C GLY A 26 16.90 -6.20 8.97
N CYS A 27 17.13 -5.39 7.95
CA CYS A 27 17.73 -4.05 8.08
C CYS A 27 16.66 -2.95 8.06
N ARG A 28 16.78 -1.93 8.92
CA ARG A 28 15.86 -0.77 9.00
C ARG A 28 15.63 -0.10 7.63
N MET A 29 16.69 0.13 6.87
CA MET A 29 16.57 0.74 5.53
C MET A 29 15.83 -0.13 4.52
N SER A 30 16.05 -1.45 4.57
CA SER A 30 15.36 -2.42 3.70
C SER A 30 13.87 -2.50 4.02
N ARG A 31 13.48 -2.36 5.29
CA ARG A 31 12.08 -2.25 5.71
C ARG A 31 11.38 -1.03 5.11
N ILE A 32 12.04 0.13 5.12
CA ILE A 32 11.47 1.38 4.58
C ILE A 32 11.30 1.29 3.06
N ALA A 33 12.27 0.70 2.35
CA ALA A 33 12.16 0.45 0.91
C ALA A 33 11.04 -0.55 0.57
N CYS A 34 10.89 -1.61 1.35
CA CYS A 34 9.83 -2.60 1.17
C CYS A 34 8.45 -1.97 1.44
N LEU A 35 8.32 -1.15 2.50
CA LEU A 35 7.12 -0.38 2.83
C LEU A 35 6.77 0.61 1.70
N GLY A 36 7.78 1.21 1.07
CA GLY A 36 7.60 2.13 -0.06
C GLY A 36 6.95 1.48 -1.27
N SER A 37 7.44 0.31 -1.63
CA SER A 37 6.90 -0.50 -2.72
C SER A 37 5.46 -0.99 -2.42
N LEU A 38 5.14 -1.15 -1.14
CA LEU A 38 3.82 -1.54 -0.64
C LEU A 38 2.79 -0.41 -0.75
N SER A 39 3.21 0.77 -0.29
CA SER A 39 2.40 1.97 -0.24
C SER A 39 1.92 2.45 -1.60
N VAL A 40 2.64 2.11 -2.68
CA VAL A 40 2.25 2.48 -4.05
C VAL A 40 1.36 1.40 -4.70
N ARG A 41 1.63 0.11 -4.47
CA ARG A 41 0.86 -0.98 -5.13
C ARG A 41 -0.61 -1.00 -4.70
N LEU A 42 -0.89 -0.81 -3.41
CA LEU A 42 -2.27 -0.83 -2.87
C LEU A 42 -3.18 0.24 -3.48
N PRO A 43 -2.85 1.54 -3.43
CA PRO A 43 -3.69 2.59 -4.00
C PRO A 43 -3.75 2.59 -5.52
N VAL A 44 -2.70 2.14 -6.23
CA VAL A 44 -2.76 1.98 -7.69
C VAL A 44 -3.82 0.94 -8.08
N ILE A 45 -3.90 -0.18 -7.35
CA ILE A 45 -4.94 -1.20 -7.59
C ILE A 45 -6.33 -0.64 -7.25
N LEU A 46 -6.49 0.11 -6.14
CA LEU A 46 -7.76 0.77 -5.80
C LEU A 46 -8.19 1.79 -6.86
N LEU A 47 -7.25 2.53 -7.48
CA LEU A 47 -7.52 3.41 -8.61
C LEU A 47 -8.04 2.64 -9.83
N VAL A 48 -7.41 1.53 -10.18
CA VAL A 48 -7.88 0.65 -11.27
C VAL A 48 -9.27 0.09 -10.98
N LEU A 49 -9.52 -0.30 -9.72
CA LEU A 49 -10.82 -0.83 -9.30
C LEU A 49 -11.91 0.25 -9.32
N SER A 50 -11.57 1.50 -8.96
CA SER A 50 -12.48 2.65 -9.03
C SER A 50 -12.93 2.92 -10.47
N VAL A 51 -12.01 2.86 -11.44
CA VAL A 51 -12.34 3.02 -12.87
C VAL A 51 -13.21 1.86 -13.35
N LEU A 52 -12.92 0.62 -12.94
CA LEU A 52 -13.66 -0.56 -13.40
C LEU A 52 -15.09 -0.61 -12.83
N ARG A 53 -15.31 -0.03 -11.65
CA ARG A 53 -16.59 -0.05 -10.94
C ARG A 53 -17.40 1.25 -11.13
N ASP A 54 -16.84 2.24 -11.83
CA ASP A 54 -17.36 3.61 -11.97
C ASP A 54 -17.68 4.27 -10.61
N ASP A 55 -17.00 3.84 -9.55
CA ASP A 55 -17.24 4.28 -8.18
C ASP A 55 -16.26 5.41 -7.81
N TRP A 56 -16.76 6.65 -7.80
CA TRP A 56 -15.94 7.84 -7.58
C TRP A 56 -15.36 7.92 -6.16
N MET A 57 -16.11 7.43 -5.16
CA MET A 57 -15.65 7.39 -3.75
C MET A 57 -14.42 6.50 -3.57
N LEU A 58 -14.34 5.39 -4.31
CA LEU A 58 -13.24 4.44 -4.22
C LEU A 58 -11.94 5.04 -4.79
N GLY A 59 -12.06 5.87 -5.82
CA GLY A 59 -10.95 6.63 -6.40
C GLY A 59 -10.42 7.70 -5.44
N LEU A 60 -11.30 8.40 -4.73
CA LEU A 60 -10.91 9.37 -3.70
C LEU A 60 -10.12 8.70 -2.56
N VAL A 61 -10.63 7.57 -2.05
CA VAL A 61 -9.95 6.79 -1.01
C VAL A 61 -8.57 6.34 -1.48
N ALA A 62 -8.46 5.85 -2.72
CA ALA A 62 -7.19 5.44 -3.31
C ALA A 62 -6.15 6.58 -3.33
N VAL A 63 -6.54 7.77 -3.74
CA VAL A 63 -5.66 8.95 -3.80
C VAL A 63 -5.23 9.39 -2.40
N VAL A 64 -6.15 9.43 -1.43
CA VAL A 64 -5.83 9.79 -0.03
C VAL A 64 -4.85 8.78 0.58
N THR A 65 -5.08 7.48 0.36
CA THR A 65 -4.18 6.43 0.83
C THR A 65 -2.79 6.55 0.20
N LEU A 66 -2.69 6.88 -1.10
CA LEU A 66 -1.41 7.10 -1.77
C LEU A 66 -0.61 8.27 -1.15
N ILE A 67 -1.26 9.41 -0.94
CA ILE A 67 -0.62 10.62 -0.40
C ILE A 67 -0.18 10.40 1.06
N SER A 68 -1.06 9.82 1.88
CA SER A 68 -0.76 9.54 3.29
C SER A 68 0.40 8.55 3.43
N GLY A 69 0.43 7.52 2.57
CA GLY A 69 1.51 6.54 2.54
C GLY A 69 2.86 7.11 2.10
N ASP A 70 2.88 7.96 1.07
CA ASP A 70 4.09 8.67 0.62
C ASP A 70 4.65 9.60 1.72
N ALA A 71 3.79 10.37 2.37
CA ALA A 71 4.17 11.23 3.49
C ALA A 71 4.71 10.42 4.68
N GLY A 72 4.08 9.29 5.01
CA GLY A 72 4.52 8.38 6.07
C GLY A 72 5.91 7.78 5.80
N LEU A 73 6.22 7.46 4.54
CA LEU A 73 7.54 6.97 4.13
C LEU A 73 8.63 8.02 4.29
N VAL A 74 8.36 9.26 3.87
CA VAL A 74 9.31 10.37 4.04
C VAL A 74 9.59 10.62 5.52
N LEU A 75 8.58 10.50 6.38
CA LEU A 75 8.72 10.68 7.84
C LEU A 75 9.53 9.53 8.48
N LEU A 76 9.28 8.28 8.07
CA LEU A 76 10.06 7.11 8.48
C LEU A 76 11.51 7.16 7.99
N ALA A 77 11.75 7.63 6.76
CA ALA A 77 13.08 7.77 6.19
C ALA A 77 13.91 8.82 6.96
N ARG A 78 13.29 9.95 7.35
CA ARG A 78 13.92 10.95 8.21
C ARG A 78 14.25 10.39 9.58
N TRP A 79 13.30 9.73 10.25
CA TRP A 79 13.53 9.12 11.56
C TRP A 79 14.59 8.00 11.54
N ALA A 80 14.71 7.26 10.44
CA ALA A 80 15.72 6.22 10.29
C ALA A 80 17.12 6.76 9.96
N GLY A 81 17.20 7.89 9.25
CA GLY A 81 18.46 8.55 8.90
C GLY A 81 19.13 9.30 10.06
N ASP A 82 18.37 9.73 11.07
CA ASP A 82 18.86 10.47 12.24
C ASP A 82 19.31 9.58 13.42
N ALA A 83 19.38 8.26 13.25
CA ALA A 83 19.94 7.38 14.28
C ALA A 83 21.48 7.31 14.14
N PRO A 84 22.24 7.47 15.24
CA PRO A 84 23.72 7.45 15.22
C PRO A 84 24.30 6.12 14.77
#